data_AF-A0A432S0C9-F1
#
_entry.id   AF-A0A432S0C9-F1
#
_cell.length_a   1.000
_cell.length_b   1.000
_cell.length_c   1.000
_cell.angle_alpha   90.00
_cell.angle_beta   90.00
_cell.angle_gamma   90.00
#
_symmetry.space_group_name_H-M   'P 1'
#
loop_
_entity.id
_entity.type
_entity.pdbx_description
1 polymer ?
#
loop_
_entity_poly.entity_id
_entity_poly.type
_entity_poly.pdbx_seq_one_letter_code
_entity_poly.pdbx_strand_id
1 'polypeptide(L)' 'MSSDFNLKDLKKTKEKEECYKCGKLAILYEDPYIEGLFFCKDCWQERLKTEELEKMGYDEEIPYDE' A
#
# COMPACT_ATOMS: atom_id res chain seq x y z
N MET A 1 1.71 -16.25 -4.24
CA MET A 1 0.96 -15.95 -3.00
C MET A 1 0.23 -14.65 -3.25
N SER A 2 -1.07 -14.71 -3.56
CA SER A 2 -1.88 -13.49 -3.70
C SER A 2 -2.19 -12.99 -2.30
N SER A 3 -1.46 -11.98 -1.85
CA SER A 3 -1.78 -11.28 -0.62
C SER A 3 -2.89 -10.28 -0.94
N ASP A 4 -4.15 -10.70 -0.79
CA ASP A 4 -5.32 -9.83 -0.83
C ASP A 4 -5.31 -8.87 0.36
N PHE A 5 -4.38 -7.91 0.35
CA PHE A 5 -4.19 -6.96 1.44
C PHE A 5 -5.30 -5.91 1.40
N ASN A 6 -6.29 -6.06 2.28
CA ASN A 6 -7.42 -5.14 2.40
C ASN A 6 -7.14 -4.09 3.49
N LEU A 7 -7.24 -2.79 3.16
CA LEU A 7 -7.16 -1.69 4.13
C LEU A 7 -8.11 -1.83 5.32
N LYS A 8 -9.20 -2.59 5.17
CA LYS A 8 -10.23 -2.76 6.20
C LYS A 8 -9.73 -3.58 7.39
N ASP A 9 -8.71 -4.41 7.17
CA ASP A 9 -8.11 -5.27 8.19
C ASP A 9 -6.97 -4.58 8.96
N LEU A 10 -6.51 -3.43 8.46
CA LEU A 10 -5.49 -2.63 9.12
C LEU A 10 -6.04 -1.94 10.37
N LYS A 11 -5.22 -1.94 11.42
CA LYS A 11 -5.49 -1.18 12.63
C LYS A 11 -5.40 0.31 12.31
N LYS A 12 -6.38 1.09 12.77
CA LYS A 12 -6.48 2.52 12.48
C LYS A 12 -6.38 3.34 13.75
N THR A 13 -5.87 4.56 13.61
CA THR A 13 -5.78 5.52 14.70
C THR A 13 -7.19 5.94 15.14
N LYS A 14 -7.37 6.19 16.44
CA LYS A 14 -8.65 6.70 16.97
C LYS A 14 -8.81 8.19 16.68
N GLU A 15 -7.69 8.90 16.62
CA GLU A 15 -7.61 10.35 16.41
C GLU A 15 -6.94 10.65 15.07
N LYS A 16 -7.05 11.90 14.63
CA LYS A 16 -6.35 12.34 13.42
C LYS A 16 -4.88 12.50 13.75
N GLU A 17 -4.06 11.73 13.06
CA GLU A 17 -2.61 11.77 13.17
C GLU A 17 -2.00 12.17 11.82
N GLU A 18 -0.73 12.54 11.84
CA GLU A 18 0.00 13.00 10.66
C GLU A 18 0.54 11.81 9.85
N CYS A 19 0.13 11.68 8.59
CA CYS A 19 0.60 10.61 7.72
C CYS A 19 2.12 10.68 7.53
N TYR A 20 2.81 9.58 7.79
CA TYR A 20 4.27 9.52 7.68
C TYR A 20 4.80 9.84 6.27
N LYS A 21 4.06 9.49 5.21
CA LYS A 21 4.48 9.72 3.81
C LYS A 21 4.20 11.15 3.33
N CYS A 22 3.05 11.73 3.67
CA CYS A 22 2.57 12.97 3.04
C CYS A 22 2.26 14.11 4.01
N GLY A 23 2.41 13.92 5.32
CA GLY A 23 2.15 14.97 6.32
C GLY A 23 0.68 15.34 6.50
N LYS A 24 -0.26 14.56 5.93
CA LYS A 24 -1.70 14.86 6.03
C LYS A 24 -2.25 14.41 7.38
N LEU A 25 -2.90 15.33 8.11
CA LEU A 25 -3.66 15.04 9.33
C LEU A 25 -4.99 14.34 8.99
N ALA A 26 -5.05 13.03 9.20
CA ALA A 26 -6.23 12.21 8.92
C ALA A 26 -6.28 10.98 9.85
N ILE A 27 -7.36 10.19 9.77
CA ILE A 27 -7.32 8.84 10.35
C ILE A 27 -6.33 8.02 9.52
N LEU A 28 -5.32 7.50 10.19
CA LEU A 28 -4.26 6.73 9.56
C LEU A 28 -4.43 5.24 9.85
N TYR A 29 -3.75 4.43 9.05
CA TYR A 29 -3.73 2.98 9.14
C TYR A 29 -2.30 2.56 9.44
N GLU A 30 -2.16 1.77 10.50
CA GLU A 30 -0.90 1.21 11.00
C GLU A 30 -0.35 0.18 10.02
N ASP A 31 0.96 0.20 9.82
CA ASP A 31 1.66 -0.82 9.04
C ASP A 31 1.79 -2.11 9.86
N PRO A 32 1.27 -3.26 9.36
CA PRO A 32 1.33 -4.51 10.10
C PRO A 32 2.72 -5.14 10.10
N TYR A 33 3.63 -4.67 9.24
CA TYR A 33 5.02 -5.12 9.18
C TYR A 33 5.95 -4.22 9.99
N ILE A 34 5.56 -2.97 10.24
CA ILE A 34 6.38 -2.00 10.98
C ILE A 34 5.53 -1.27 12.03
N GLU A 35 5.72 -1.64 13.29
CA GLU A 35 5.05 -0.98 14.42
C GLU A 35 5.40 0.50 14.50
N GLY A 36 4.38 1.34 14.75
CA GLY A 36 4.53 2.79 14.86
C GLY A 36 4.57 3.55 13.54
N LEU A 37 4.48 2.87 12.39
CA LEU A 37 4.30 3.52 11.09
C LEU A 37 2.82 3.63 10.74
N PHE A 38 2.39 4.84 10.41
CA PHE A 38 1.00 5.14 10.08
C PHE A 38 0.90 5.90 8.77
N PHE A 39 0.05 5.41 7.86
CA PHE A 39 -0.17 6.04 6.57
C PHE A 39 -1.65 6.33 6.35
N CYS A 40 -1.93 7.40 5.61
CA CYS A 40 -3.30 7.72 5.22
C CYS A 40 -3.82 6.73 4.18
N LYS A 41 -5.16 6.68 4.03
CA LYS A 41 -5.83 5.83 3.05
C LYS A 41 -5.22 5.94 1.65
N ASP A 42 -4.99 7.17 1.20
CA ASP A 42 -4.46 7.45 -0.14
C ASP A 42 -3.08 6.81 -0.32
N CYS A 43 -2.16 7.01 0.63
CA CYS A 43 -0.82 6.46 0.57
C CYS A 43 -0.81 4.92 0.62
N TRP A 44 -1.72 4.31 1.38
CA TRP A 44 -1.91 2.86 1.36
C TRP A 44 -2.44 2.34 0.02
N GLN A 45 -3.42 3.04 -0.57
CA GLN A 45 -3.94 2.66 -1.88
C GLN A 45 -2.88 2.76 -2.99
N GLU A 46 -1.96 3.72 -2.92
CA GLU A 46 -0.83 3.81 -3.86
C GLU A 46 0.10 2.59 -3.74
N ARG A 47 0.38 2.14 -2.52
CA ARG A 47 1.20 0.93 -2.29
C ARG A 47 0.52 -0.31 -2.87
N LEU A 48 -0.77 -0.49 -2.59
CA LEU A 48 -1.53 -1.63 -3.11
C LEU A 48 -1.65 -1.63 -4.64
N LYS A 49 -1.80 -0.46 -5.25
CA LYS A 49 -1.80 -0.33 -6.71
C LYS A 49 -0.48 -0.74 -7.34
N THR A 50 0.64 -0.57 -6.65
CA THR A 50 1.96 -0.95 -7.16
C THR A 50 2.11 -2.47 -7.22
N GLU A 51 1.60 -3.19 -6.22
CA GLU A 51 1.62 -4.67 -6.22
C GLU A 51 0.73 -5.29 -7.32
N GLU A 52 -0.40 -4.66 -7.65
CA GLU A 52 -1.24 -5.08 -8.77
C GLU A 52 -0.60 -4.82 -10.15
N LEU A 53 0.17 -3.73 -10.29
CA LEU A 53 0.89 -3.39 -11.52
C LEU A 53 2.05 -4.36 -11.80
N GLU A 54 2.78 -4.80 -10.78
CA GLU A 54 3.81 -5.85 -10.94
C GLU A 54 3.21 -7.19 -11.39
N LYS A 55 1.93 -7.45 -11.09
CA LYS A 55 1.20 -8.63 -11.55
C LYS A 55 0.80 -8.56 -13.03
N MET A 56 0.68 -7.35 -13.60
CA MET A 56 0.27 -7.12 -14.99
C MET A 56 1.46 -6.87 -15.94
N GLY A 57 2.63 -6.55 -15.41
CA GLY A 57 3.84 -6.29 -16.20
C GLY A 57 4.66 -7.52 -16.59
N TYR A 58 4.19 -8.74 -16.32
CA TYR A 58 4.91 -10.01 -16.57
C TYR A 58 4.37 -10.81 -17.76
N ASP A 59 3.54 -10.20 -18.63
CA ASP A 59 2.96 -10.81 -19.84
C ASP A 59 3.44 -10.12 -21.12
N GLU A 60 4.58 -9.43 -21.07
CA GLU A 60 5.29 -9.06 -22.31
C GLU A 60 6.51 -9.98 -22.41
N GLU A 61 6.28 -11.17 -22.99
CA GLU A 61 7.34 -12.02 -23.54
C GLU A 61 8.28 -11.13 -24.33
N ILE A 62 9.49 -10.91 -23.82
CA ILE A 62 10.57 -10.33 -24.61
C ILE A 62 10.75 -11.28 -25.80
N PRO A 63 10.45 -10.88 -27.05
CA PRO A 63 10.79 -11.70 -28.19
C PRO A 63 12.32 -11.82 -28.16
N TYR A 64 12.82 -13.03 -27.97
CA TYR A 64 14.23 -13.27 -28.24
C TYR A 64 14.40 -13.09 -29.76
N ASP A 65 14.90 -11.93 -30.16
CA ASP A 65 15.44 -11.73 -31.50
C ASP A 65 16.73 -12.59 -31.61
N GLU A 66 16.61 -13.62 -32.46
CA GLU A 66 17.58 -14.57 -33.06
C GLU A 66 18.88 -14.95 -32.32
#